data_AF-A0A9Q1IH79-F1
#
_entry.id   AF-A0A9Q1IH79-F1
#
_cell.length_a   1.000
_cell.length_b   1.000
_cell.length_c   1.000
_cell.angle_alpha   90.00
_cell.angle_beta   90.00
_cell.angle_gamma   90.00
#
_symmetry.space_group_name_H-M   'P 1'
#
loop_
_entity.id
_entity.type
_entity.pdbx_description
1 polymer ?
#
loop_
_entity_poly.entity_id
_entity_poly.type
_entity_poly.pdbx_seq_one_letter_code
_entity_poly.pdbx_strand_id
1 'polypeptide(L)'
;MSMEAWCQHYASVDICCLCPDFLDNTSSCHWASSFYDGRWVAGTTAGGCMNHKDTFWINPQFRFKLQRLDEHCESLLGPNNMLVSLMQKPDKRNRRLVSSLHIGFSIFQVGKLLQGQKGKFPAAFFNGRKPVAQTKNYLNARETMEFFRLNPGEYFIVPSTFRPNETASFILAILSKNETHVDDHSGHHVEIHKPTQPTFSEGNQEGDNKNRKLFRQYSDQYEEVNAERLQKLLNENIVNELNSGSEGFSLDACRGLVALMDLSITGTLNSQEFIRLWKRVMTYKEIFFVKDVSRTGTLSLLELRNAVEASGVTVTDDMLNLLALRYGGASGHITLENFICLILRLDCMAKIFTKLSDGQGMHLRESEWMYLSMYS
;
A
#
# COMPACT_ATOMS: atom_id res chain seq x y z
N MET A 1 27.39 43.82 10.74
CA MET A 1 28.04 43.59 9.43
C MET A 1 27.14 44.22 8.38
N SER A 2 27.65 45.00 7.42
CA SER A 2 26.83 45.51 6.31
C SER A 2 26.49 44.38 5.34
N MET A 3 25.43 44.53 4.54
CA MET A 3 25.06 43.54 3.53
C MET A 3 26.19 43.34 2.50
N GLU A 4 26.89 44.41 2.14
CA GLU A 4 28.06 44.36 1.24
C GLU A 4 29.19 43.51 1.82
N ALA A 5 29.49 43.66 3.11
CA ALA A 5 30.48 42.82 3.78
C ALA A 5 30.01 41.37 3.87
N TRP A 6 28.70 41.13 4.07
CA TRP A 6 28.15 39.77 4.07
C TRP A 6 28.32 39.09 2.71
N CYS A 7 27.94 39.76 1.61
CA CYS A 7 28.08 39.24 0.24
C CYS A 7 29.54 38.96 -0.17
N GLN A 8 30.52 39.62 0.47
CA GLN A 8 31.94 39.36 0.23
C GLN A 8 32.44 38.10 0.94
N HIS A 9 31.83 37.70 2.06
CA HIS A 9 32.33 36.63 2.92
C HIS A 9 31.48 35.36 2.90
N TYR A 10 30.21 35.45 2.47
CA TYR A 10 29.25 34.35 2.49
C TYR A 10 28.61 34.17 1.12
N ALA A 11 28.44 32.90 0.72
CA ALA A 11 27.82 32.52 -0.55
C ALA A 11 26.37 32.02 -0.40
N SER A 12 25.99 31.54 0.78
CA SER A 12 24.66 30.99 1.06
C SER A 12 24.25 31.22 2.50
N VAL A 13 22.94 31.27 2.74
CA VAL A 13 22.31 31.27 4.05
C VAL A 13 21.20 30.23 4.06
N ASP A 14 21.21 29.35 5.06
CA ASP A 14 20.16 28.37 5.29
C ASP A 14 19.31 28.83 6.47
N ILE A 15 18.01 29.01 6.24
CA ILE A 15 17.05 29.41 7.27
C ILE A 15 16.17 28.20 7.58
N CYS A 16 16.33 27.65 8.78
CA CYS A 16 15.53 26.52 9.27
C CYS A 16 14.34 27.04 10.08
N CYS A 17 13.15 26.94 9.52
CA CYS A 17 11.91 27.35 10.18
C CYS A 17 10.78 26.36 9.88
N LEU A 18 9.76 26.32 10.74
CA LEU A 18 8.57 25.52 10.50
C LEU A 18 7.65 26.15 9.44
N CYS A 19 7.72 27.47 9.27
CA CYS A 19 6.85 28.24 8.40
C CYS A 19 7.65 29.35 7.69
N PRO A 20 7.56 29.50 6.36
CA PRO A 20 8.29 30.50 5.61
C PRO A 20 7.59 31.88 5.60
N ASP A 21 6.79 32.20 6.62
CA ASP A 21 6.10 33.50 6.76
C ASP A 21 7.05 34.70 6.64
N PHE A 22 8.33 34.53 7.00
CA PHE A 22 9.35 35.58 6.87
C PHE A 22 9.63 36.02 5.42
N LEU A 23 9.21 35.22 4.42
CA LEU A 23 9.30 35.60 3.01
C LEU A 23 8.26 36.66 2.64
N ASP A 24 7.24 36.81 3.47
CA ASP A 24 6.16 37.76 3.28
C ASP A 24 6.34 38.93 4.24
N ASN A 25 6.26 40.15 3.69
CA ASN A 25 6.40 41.38 4.48
C ASN A 25 5.17 41.68 5.36
N THR A 26 4.27 40.71 5.56
CA THR A 26 2.95 40.92 6.20
C THR A 26 2.52 39.73 7.04
N SER A 27 1.97 40.02 8.21
CA SER A 27 1.52 39.05 9.23
C SER A 27 0.07 38.54 9.03
N SER A 28 -0.61 38.86 7.93
CA SER A 28 -2.02 38.51 7.70
C SER A 28 -2.24 37.24 6.86
N CYS A 29 -1.24 36.78 6.10
CA CYS A 29 -1.35 35.61 5.24
C CYS A 29 -0.29 34.58 5.66
N HIS A 30 -0.70 33.59 6.44
CA HIS A 30 0.19 32.55 6.95
C HIS A 30 0.29 31.36 6.01
N TRP A 31 1.45 30.71 5.97
CA TRP A 31 1.61 29.44 5.27
C TRP A 31 1.08 28.29 6.13
N ALA A 32 0.11 27.54 5.58
CA ALA A 32 -0.32 26.27 6.11
C ALA A 32 0.65 25.16 5.65
N SER A 33 1.13 24.35 6.59
CA SER A 33 2.06 23.24 6.33
C SER A 33 1.37 21.88 6.50
N SER A 34 1.58 20.99 5.55
CA SER A 34 1.18 19.58 5.64
C SER A 34 2.38 18.67 5.39
N PHE A 35 2.51 17.59 6.16
CA PHE A 35 3.63 16.66 6.10
C PHE A 35 3.14 15.24 5.84
N TYR A 36 3.81 14.54 4.93
CA TYR A 36 3.47 13.17 4.56
C TYR A 36 4.71 12.29 4.64
N ASP A 37 4.55 11.15 5.27
CA ASP A 37 5.55 10.09 5.26
C ASP A 37 5.31 9.19 4.05
N GLY A 38 6.39 8.84 3.34
CA GLY A 38 6.28 7.95 2.19
C GLY A 38 7.49 7.06 2.02
N ARG A 39 7.38 6.10 1.12
CA ARG A 39 8.46 5.18 0.78
C ARG A 39 8.43 4.78 -0.70
N TRP A 40 9.61 4.80 -1.31
CA TRP A 40 9.89 4.08 -2.55
C TRP A 40 10.39 2.70 -2.18
N VAL A 41 9.73 1.67 -2.70
CA VAL A 41 10.07 0.26 -2.51
C VAL A 41 10.27 -0.36 -3.89
N ALA A 42 11.43 -0.97 -4.09
CA ALA A 42 11.76 -1.66 -5.33
C ALA A 42 10.68 -2.69 -5.69
N GLY A 43 10.24 -2.69 -6.95
CA GLY A 43 9.16 -3.56 -7.43
C GLY A 43 7.73 -3.12 -7.11
N THR A 44 7.50 -2.09 -6.27
CA THR A 44 6.14 -1.62 -5.93
C THR A 44 5.86 -0.16 -6.05
N THR A 45 6.73 0.71 -5.54
CA THR A 45 6.47 2.15 -5.50
C THR A 45 7.68 2.96 -5.99
N ALA A 46 8.81 2.30 -6.23
CA ALA A 46 10.00 2.92 -6.82
C ALA A 46 9.90 2.97 -8.36
N GLY A 47 9.01 3.82 -8.86
CA GLY A 47 8.72 3.93 -10.29
C GLY A 47 9.78 4.68 -11.12
N GLY A 48 10.68 5.40 -10.47
CA GLY A 48 11.65 6.28 -11.14
C GLY A 48 11.01 7.55 -11.69
N CYS A 49 11.79 8.44 -12.32
CA CYS A 49 11.30 9.73 -12.82
C CYS A 49 10.50 9.57 -14.13
N MET A 50 9.92 10.68 -14.62
CA MET A 50 9.04 10.70 -15.82
C MET A 50 9.67 10.16 -17.11
N ASN A 51 11.00 9.99 -17.16
CA ASN A 51 11.67 9.33 -18.28
C ASN A 51 11.29 7.84 -18.38
N HIS A 52 10.86 7.21 -17.28
CA HIS A 52 10.45 5.82 -17.19
C HIS A 52 8.93 5.71 -17.30
N LYS A 53 8.39 5.89 -18.51
CA LYS A 53 6.93 5.99 -18.74
C LYS A 53 6.14 4.77 -18.26
N ASP A 54 6.73 3.59 -18.35
CA ASP A 54 6.07 2.32 -17.99
C ASP A 54 5.92 2.15 -16.47
N THR A 55 6.75 2.86 -15.68
CA THR A 55 6.82 2.67 -14.22
C THR A 55 6.58 3.94 -13.41
N PHE A 56 6.63 5.13 -14.01
CA PHE A 56 6.48 6.41 -13.28
C PHE A 56 5.16 6.50 -12.49
N TRP A 57 4.06 6.00 -13.06
CA TRP A 57 2.73 6.04 -12.46
C TRP A 57 2.62 5.25 -11.14
N ILE A 58 3.55 4.33 -10.91
CA ILE A 58 3.62 3.44 -9.76
C ILE A 58 4.06 4.20 -8.50
N ASN A 59 4.78 5.33 -8.65
CA ASN A 59 5.24 6.15 -7.54
C ASN A 59 4.07 6.60 -6.62
N PRO A 60 4.33 6.90 -5.34
CA PRO A 60 3.34 7.51 -4.45
C PRO A 60 2.72 8.78 -5.07
N GLN A 61 1.44 9.03 -4.82
CA GLN A 61 0.71 10.19 -5.36
C GLN A 61 -0.01 10.89 -4.20
N PHE A 62 0.31 12.17 -3.97
CA PHE A 62 -0.25 12.97 -2.87
C PHE A 62 -1.14 14.07 -3.42
N ARG A 63 -2.45 13.96 -3.20
CA ARG A 63 -3.43 14.90 -3.73
C ARG A 63 -3.59 16.08 -2.80
N PHE A 64 -3.85 17.27 -3.34
CA PHE A 64 -4.13 18.46 -2.55
C PHE A 64 -5.02 19.42 -3.33
N LYS A 65 -5.84 20.19 -2.61
CA LYS A 65 -6.70 21.21 -3.20
C LYS A 65 -6.25 22.59 -2.75
N LEU A 66 -5.97 23.46 -3.72
CA LEU A 66 -5.73 24.88 -3.50
C LEU A 66 -7.04 25.64 -3.64
N GLN A 67 -7.52 26.21 -2.54
CA GLN A 67 -8.68 27.09 -2.54
C GLN A 67 -8.37 28.44 -3.18
N ARG A 68 -9.37 29.31 -3.36
CA ARG A 68 -9.11 30.69 -3.74
C ARG A 68 -8.69 31.47 -2.49
N LEU A 69 -7.70 32.36 -2.61
CA LEU A 69 -7.34 33.26 -1.51
C LEU A 69 -8.39 34.36 -1.40
N ASP A 70 -8.57 34.87 -0.19
CA ASP A 70 -9.32 36.10 0.03
C ASP A 70 -8.65 37.26 -0.72
N GLU A 71 -9.44 38.23 -1.17
CA GLU A 71 -8.97 39.36 -1.99
C GLU A 71 -7.82 40.13 -1.32
N HIS A 72 -7.84 40.22 0.01
CA HIS A 72 -6.77 40.84 0.81
C HIS A 72 -5.45 40.06 0.68
N CYS A 73 -5.48 38.74 0.86
CA CYS A 73 -4.31 37.88 0.71
C CYS A 73 -3.84 37.80 -0.74
N GLU A 74 -4.77 37.84 -1.71
CA GLU A 74 -4.44 37.85 -3.13
C GLU A 74 -3.67 39.12 -3.53
N SER A 75 -4.02 40.28 -2.95
CA SER A 75 -3.30 41.55 -3.17
C SER A 75 -1.88 41.58 -2.57
N LEU A 76 -1.63 40.75 -1.55
CA LEU A 76 -0.36 40.62 -0.83
C LEU A 76 0.48 39.42 -1.30
N LEU A 77 0.02 38.70 -2.32
CA LEU A 77 0.74 37.56 -2.87
C LEU A 77 2.07 38.00 -3.46
N GLY A 78 3.15 37.55 -2.84
CA GLY A 78 4.46 37.43 -3.48
C GLY A 78 4.41 36.59 -4.78
N PRO A 79 5.57 36.39 -5.42
CA PRO A 79 5.65 35.66 -6.69
C PRO A 79 5.13 34.21 -6.57
N ASN A 80 5.25 33.60 -5.39
CA ASN A 80 4.93 32.20 -5.13
C ASN A 80 3.84 32.07 -4.05
N ASN A 81 3.01 31.03 -4.15
CA ASN A 81 1.97 30.69 -3.19
C ASN A 81 2.08 29.26 -2.64
N MET A 82 3.09 28.51 -3.07
CA MET A 82 3.33 27.15 -2.67
C MET A 82 4.84 26.88 -2.56
N LEU A 83 5.22 26.07 -1.57
CA LEU A 83 6.55 25.50 -1.39
C LEU A 83 6.38 24.00 -1.21
N VAL A 84 7.12 23.22 -1.99
CA VAL A 84 7.17 21.77 -1.84
C VAL A 84 8.59 21.38 -1.46
N SER A 85 8.71 20.64 -0.36
CA SER A 85 9.96 20.00 0.05
C SER A 85 9.82 18.49 0.00
N LEU A 86 10.80 17.82 -0.60
CA LEU A 86 10.94 16.37 -0.58
C LEU A 86 12.28 16.02 0.09
N MET A 87 12.21 15.38 1.27
CA MET A 87 13.37 14.98 2.05
C MET A 87 13.47 13.46 2.13
N GLN A 88 14.61 12.88 1.72
CA GLN A 88 14.88 11.46 1.93
C GLN A 88 15.34 11.19 3.37
N LYS A 89 14.80 10.12 3.96
CA LYS A 89 15.18 9.62 5.28
C LYS A 89 16.37 8.66 5.13
N PRO A 90 17.46 8.86 5.88
CA PRO A 90 18.56 7.90 5.88
C PRO A 90 18.10 6.56 6.47
N ASP A 91 18.67 5.46 6.00
CA ASP A 91 18.49 4.16 6.65
C ASP A 91 19.00 4.26 8.10
N LYS A 92 18.12 3.96 9.06
CA LYS A 92 18.41 4.05 10.49
C LYS A 92 19.59 3.16 10.91
N ARG A 93 19.84 2.05 10.20
CA ARG A 93 20.93 1.12 10.55
C ARG A 93 22.31 1.60 10.08
N ASN A 94 22.38 2.28 8.93
CA ASN A 94 23.64 2.55 8.23
C ASN A 94 23.81 4.03 7.82
N ARG A 95 23.42 4.97 8.70
CA ARG A 95 23.39 6.42 8.40
C ARG A 95 24.68 7.01 7.81
N ARG A 96 25.85 6.41 8.10
CA ARG A 96 27.17 6.87 7.60
C ARG A 96 27.56 6.28 6.24
N LEU A 97 26.89 5.22 5.79
CA LEU A 97 27.26 4.46 4.60
C LEU A 97 26.28 4.70 3.42
N VAL A 98 25.12 5.28 3.68
CA VAL A 98 24.07 5.47 2.66
C VAL A 98 24.30 6.78 1.91
N SER A 99 24.60 6.67 0.62
CA SER A 99 24.58 7.80 -0.32
C SER A 99 23.15 8.28 -0.52
N SER A 100 22.96 9.59 -0.63
CA SER A 100 21.68 10.17 -1.03
C SER A 100 21.34 9.73 -2.46
N LEU A 101 20.06 9.44 -2.70
CA LEU A 101 19.52 9.17 -4.03
C LEU A 101 19.30 10.49 -4.77
N HIS A 102 19.24 10.42 -6.10
CA HIS A 102 18.81 11.55 -6.91
C HIS A 102 17.28 11.64 -6.82
N ILE A 103 16.75 12.65 -6.14
CA ILE A 103 15.31 12.77 -5.86
C ILE A 103 14.73 14.01 -6.52
N GLY A 104 13.43 13.94 -6.81
CA GLY A 104 12.66 15.02 -7.40
C GLY A 104 11.17 14.73 -7.34
N PHE A 105 10.36 15.67 -7.79
CA PHE A 105 8.91 15.50 -7.81
C PHE A 105 8.27 16.24 -8.99
N SER A 106 7.06 15.80 -9.34
CA SER A 106 6.26 16.37 -10.42
C SER A 106 4.83 16.62 -9.96
N ILE A 107 4.29 17.78 -10.29
CA ILE A 107 2.95 18.23 -9.91
C ILE A 107 2.05 18.20 -11.14
N PHE A 108 0.88 17.57 -11.02
CA PHE A 108 -0.11 17.48 -12.08
C PHE A 108 -1.43 18.11 -11.62
N GLN A 109 -2.12 18.75 -12.55
CA GLN A 109 -3.47 19.26 -12.32
C GLN A 109 -4.52 18.18 -12.61
N VAL A 110 -5.48 18.04 -11.70
CA VAL A 110 -6.65 17.19 -11.91
C VAL A 110 -7.69 17.94 -12.72
N GLY A 111 -8.05 17.39 -13.89
CA GLY A 111 -9.11 17.95 -14.73
C GLY A 111 -10.49 17.84 -14.06
N LYS A 112 -11.41 18.76 -14.39
CA LYS A 112 -12.77 18.82 -13.80
C LYS A 112 -13.55 17.49 -13.86
N LEU A 113 -13.35 16.70 -14.92
CA LEU A 113 -14.00 15.40 -15.11
C LEU A 113 -13.47 14.28 -14.19
N LEU A 114 -12.32 14.49 -13.55
CA LEU A 114 -11.66 13.53 -12.65
C LEU A 114 -11.70 13.99 -11.18
N GLN A 115 -12.42 15.09 -10.90
CA GLN A 115 -12.64 15.57 -9.55
C GLN A 115 -13.48 14.55 -8.78
N GLY A 116 -13.03 14.17 -7.58
CA GLY A 116 -13.68 13.15 -6.75
C GLY A 116 -13.34 11.69 -7.10
N GLN A 117 -12.55 11.42 -8.15
CA GLN A 117 -12.01 10.07 -8.35
C GLN A 117 -11.09 9.70 -7.19
N LYS A 118 -11.36 8.60 -6.49
CA LYS A 118 -10.51 8.10 -5.41
C LYS A 118 -9.37 7.22 -5.95
N GLY A 119 -8.27 7.16 -5.20
CA GLY A 119 -7.12 6.29 -5.47
C GLY A 119 -6.07 6.90 -6.41
N LYS A 120 -5.06 6.07 -6.74
CA LYS A 120 -3.95 6.46 -7.63
C LYS A 120 -4.41 6.56 -9.09
N PHE A 121 -3.89 7.54 -9.80
CA PHE A 121 -4.08 7.64 -11.25
C PHE A 121 -3.27 6.55 -11.97
N PRO A 122 -3.88 5.82 -12.94
CA PRO A 122 -3.21 4.74 -13.67
C PRO A 122 -2.24 5.29 -14.73
N ALA A 123 -1.42 4.40 -15.31
CA ALA A 123 -0.48 4.74 -16.39
C ALA A 123 -1.09 5.59 -17.52
N ALA A 124 -2.33 5.27 -17.92
CA ALA A 124 -3.05 5.98 -18.97
C ALA A 124 -3.25 7.47 -18.68
N PHE A 125 -3.29 7.89 -17.41
CA PHE A 125 -3.37 9.30 -17.03
C PHE A 125 -2.13 10.07 -17.49
N PHE A 126 -0.95 9.48 -17.33
CA PHE A 126 0.33 10.14 -17.58
C PHE A 126 0.70 10.18 -19.06
N ASN A 127 0.03 9.39 -19.89
CA ASN A 127 0.26 9.36 -21.33
C ASN A 127 -0.06 10.71 -21.97
N GLY A 128 0.98 11.40 -22.44
CA GLY A 128 0.86 12.69 -23.13
C GLY A 128 0.59 13.90 -22.23
N ARG A 129 0.45 13.72 -20.90
CA ARG A 129 0.27 14.83 -19.96
C ARG A 129 1.60 15.33 -19.44
N LYS A 130 1.80 16.65 -19.48
CA LYS A 130 2.96 17.30 -18.87
C LYS A 130 2.61 17.75 -17.45
N PRO A 131 3.58 17.73 -16.51
CA PRO A 131 3.38 18.31 -15.20
C PRO A 131 3.17 19.82 -15.34
N VAL A 132 2.34 20.40 -14.47
CA VAL A 132 2.15 21.86 -14.38
C VAL A 132 3.34 22.53 -13.69
N ALA A 133 4.03 21.78 -12.83
CA ALA A 133 5.24 22.20 -12.15
C ALA A 133 6.07 20.96 -11.76
N GLN A 134 7.39 21.10 -11.66
CA GLN A 134 8.29 20.01 -11.26
C GLN A 134 9.60 20.57 -10.75
N THR A 135 10.36 19.75 -10.03
CA THR A 135 11.77 20.04 -9.72
C THR A 135 12.58 20.19 -11.00
N LYS A 136 13.45 21.21 -11.08
CA LYS A 136 14.26 21.47 -12.28
C LYS A 136 15.24 20.34 -12.58
N ASN A 137 15.91 19.86 -11.54
CA ASN A 137 16.90 18.80 -11.61
C ASN A 137 16.62 17.75 -10.52
N TYR A 138 16.94 16.49 -10.80
CA TYR A 138 17.02 15.46 -9.77
C TYR A 138 18.40 15.56 -9.14
N LEU A 139 18.46 16.02 -7.90
CA LEU A 139 19.72 16.28 -7.21
C LEU A 139 20.02 15.14 -6.24
N ASN A 140 21.30 14.77 -6.15
CA ASN A 140 21.82 13.93 -5.08
C ASN A 140 21.94 14.77 -3.80
N ALA A 141 20.79 15.05 -3.19
CA ALA A 141 20.67 15.87 -2.00
C ALA A 141 19.71 15.22 -1.01
N ARG A 142 19.95 15.43 0.28
CA ARG A 142 19.05 14.94 1.33
C ARG A 142 17.64 15.50 1.19
N GLU A 143 17.52 16.72 0.69
CA GLU A 143 16.26 17.43 0.52
C GLU A 143 16.31 18.26 -0.76
N THR A 144 15.19 18.31 -1.47
CA THR A 144 14.98 19.22 -2.59
C THR A 144 13.74 20.07 -2.32
N MET A 145 13.88 21.37 -2.46
CA MET A 145 12.81 22.35 -2.19
C MET A 145 12.63 23.28 -3.38
N GLU A 146 11.39 23.52 -3.78
CA GLU A 146 11.08 24.46 -4.87
C GLU A 146 9.82 25.26 -4.54
N PHE A 147 9.87 26.55 -4.86
CA PHE A 147 8.71 27.44 -4.77
C PHE A 147 7.95 27.46 -6.10
N PHE A 148 6.62 27.48 -6.01
CA PHE A 148 5.74 27.51 -7.17
C PHE A 148 4.64 28.56 -7.02
N ARG A 149 4.10 28.95 -8.18
CA ARG A 149 2.85 29.68 -8.31
C ARG A 149 1.83 28.80 -9.04
N LEU A 150 0.80 28.35 -8.33
CA LEU A 150 -0.28 27.53 -8.88
C LEU A 150 -1.62 28.28 -8.78
N ASN A 151 -2.46 28.12 -9.79
CA ASN A 151 -3.83 28.66 -9.76
C ASN A 151 -4.71 27.82 -8.82
N PRO A 152 -5.81 28.37 -8.26
CA PRO A 152 -6.78 27.59 -7.50
C PRO A 152 -7.28 26.38 -8.29
N GLY A 153 -7.35 25.22 -7.64
CA GLY A 153 -7.64 23.95 -8.30
C GLY A 153 -7.22 22.73 -7.49
N GLU A 154 -7.44 21.56 -8.08
CA GLU A 154 -7.05 20.29 -7.50
C GLU A 154 -5.84 19.73 -8.23
N TYR A 155 -4.88 19.22 -7.46
CA TYR A 155 -3.58 18.80 -7.94
C TYR A 155 -3.13 17.52 -7.22
N PHE A 156 -2.09 16.88 -7.74
CA PHE A 156 -1.35 15.88 -6.99
C PHE A 156 0.15 15.95 -7.29
N ILE A 157 0.96 15.53 -6.32
CA ILE A 157 2.41 15.47 -6.38
C ILE A 157 2.85 14.01 -6.48
N VAL A 158 3.75 13.74 -7.42
CA VAL A 158 4.42 12.45 -7.58
C VAL A 158 5.88 12.61 -7.20
N PRO A 159 6.27 12.32 -5.94
CA PRO A 159 7.68 12.25 -5.55
C PRO A 159 8.31 10.96 -6.11
N SER A 160 9.50 11.07 -6.67
CA SER A 160 10.21 9.93 -7.24
C SER A 160 11.73 10.05 -7.09
N THR A 161 12.39 8.92 -7.15
CA THR A 161 13.83 8.83 -7.42
C THR A 161 14.09 8.97 -8.91
N PHE A 162 15.33 9.27 -9.30
CA PHE A 162 15.67 9.39 -10.71
C PHE A 162 15.54 8.03 -11.42
N ARG A 163 16.12 6.97 -10.84
CA ARG A 163 16.06 5.61 -11.39
C ARG A 163 14.93 4.81 -10.73
N PRO A 164 14.30 3.89 -11.47
CA PRO A 164 13.35 2.94 -10.89
C PRO A 164 14.08 1.98 -9.94
N ASN A 165 13.32 1.32 -9.07
CA ASN A 165 13.79 0.32 -8.12
C ASN A 165 14.81 0.81 -7.07
N GLU A 166 14.92 2.11 -6.83
CA GLU A 166 15.69 2.65 -5.71
C GLU A 166 14.81 2.74 -4.45
N THR A 167 15.17 1.98 -3.41
CA THR A 167 14.40 1.91 -2.17
C THR A 167 14.87 2.98 -1.17
N ALA A 168 13.97 3.88 -0.76
CA ALA A 168 14.22 4.82 0.33
C ALA A 168 12.91 5.31 0.94
N SER A 169 12.96 5.74 2.21
CA SER A 169 11.83 6.44 2.84
C SER A 169 12.00 7.95 2.67
N PHE A 170 10.92 8.71 2.66
CA PHE A 170 10.94 10.16 2.50
C PHE A 170 9.89 10.86 3.37
N ILE A 171 10.01 12.18 3.47
CA ILE A 171 9.02 13.12 3.98
C ILE A 171 8.72 14.10 2.84
N LEU A 172 7.44 14.27 2.51
CA LEU A 172 6.96 15.30 1.60
C LEU A 172 6.29 16.39 2.46
N ALA A 173 6.79 17.61 2.39
CA ALA A 173 6.15 18.77 3.00
C ALA A 173 5.53 19.65 1.91
N ILE A 174 4.25 19.97 2.08
CA ILE A 174 3.50 20.88 1.23
C ILE A 174 3.14 22.10 2.08
N LEU A 175 3.70 23.25 1.72
CA LEU A 175 3.39 24.52 2.36
C LEU A 175 2.66 25.40 1.36
N SER A 176 1.52 25.97 1.75
CA SER A 176 0.79 26.89 0.89
C SER A 176 0.11 28.00 1.68
N LYS A 177 -0.13 29.14 1.04
CA LYS A 177 -0.85 30.27 1.64
C LYS A 177 -2.36 30.06 1.75
N ASN A 178 -2.87 29.00 1.13
CA ASN A 178 -4.29 28.71 1.02
C ASN A 178 -4.65 27.61 2.03
N GLU A 179 -5.89 27.57 2.49
CA GLU A 179 -6.37 26.38 3.19
C GLU A 179 -6.31 25.17 2.25
N THR A 180 -5.48 24.20 2.59
CA THR A 180 -5.37 22.94 1.86
C THR A 180 -6.28 21.91 2.50
N HIS A 181 -7.38 21.56 1.82
CA HIS A 181 -7.99 20.27 2.05
C HIS A 181 -7.17 19.23 1.31
N VAL A 182 -6.52 18.35 2.08
CA VAL A 182 -5.72 17.26 1.54
C VAL A 182 -6.41 15.95 1.87
N ASP A 183 -6.91 15.30 0.84
CA ASP A 183 -7.26 13.88 0.91
C ASP A 183 -5.97 13.08 0.78
N ASP A 184 -5.60 12.44 1.88
CA ASP A 184 -4.46 11.53 1.93
C ASP A 184 -4.77 10.25 1.13
N HIS A 185 -4.51 10.29 -0.18
CA HIS A 185 -4.56 9.12 -1.05
C HIS A 185 -3.23 8.37 -1.10
N SER A 186 -2.30 8.60 -0.16
CA SER A 186 -1.10 7.78 0.02
C SER A 186 -1.42 6.30 0.26
N GLY A 187 -2.68 5.97 0.56
CA GLY A 187 -3.07 4.63 0.95
C GLY A 187 -2.73 4.36 2.41
N HIS A 188 -2.82 5.34 3.30
CA HIS A 188 -2.80 5.04 4.74
C HIS A 188 -4.15 4.50 5.25
N HIS A 189 -5.26 4.78 4.54
CA HIS A 189 -6.54 4.13 4.79
C HIS A 189 -6.66 2.84 3.99
N VAL A 190 -6.70 1.70 4.69
CA VAL A 190 -7.14 0.42 4.12
C VAL A 190 -8.63 0.57 3.79
N GLU A 191 -8.96 1.08 2.61
CA GLU A 191 -10.31 0.95 2.08
C GLU A 191 -10.48 -0.51 1.63
N ILE A 192 -10.82 -1.39 2.57
CA ILE A 192 -11.41 -2.69 2.27
C ILE A 192 -12.77 -2.36 1.63
N HIS A 193 -12.77 -2.13 0.32
CA HIS A 193 -14.02 -2.12 -0.42
C HIS A 193 -14.68 -3.46 -0.12
N LYS A 194 -15.99 -3.42 0.22
CA LYS A 194 -16.79 -4.62 0.52
C LYS A 194 -16.30 -5.74 -0.38
N PRO A 195 -15.85 -6.89 0.16
CA PRO A 195 -15.32 -7.94 -0.67
C PRO A 195 -16.34 -8.17 -1.77
N THR A 196 -15.96 -7.84 -3.00
CA THR A 196 -16.72 -8.31 -4.15
C THR A 196 -16.43 -9.78 -4.06
N GLN A 197 -17.30 -10.54 -3.37
CA GLN A 197 -17.04 -11.93 -3.09
C GLN A 197 -16.68 -12.52 -4.46
N PRO A 198 -15.48 -13.12 -4.63
CA PRO A 198 -15.29 -13.95 -5.80
C PRO A 198 -16.50 -14.86 -5.79
N THR A 199 -17.27 -14.90 -6.88
CA THR A 199 -18.53 -15.63 -6.96
C THR A 199 -18.26 -17.06 -6.52
N PHE A 200 -18.45 -17.34 -5.23
CA PHE A 200 -18.39 -18.67 -4.69
C PHE A 200 -19.63 -19.30 -5.25
N SER A 201 -19.48 -20.08 -6.32
CA SER A 201 -20.58 -20.75 -6.98
C SER A 201 -21.50 -21.34 -5.90
N GLU A 202 -22.68 -20.74 -5.74
CA GLU A 202 -23.70 -21.26 -4.82
C GLU A 202 -23.94 -22.71 -5.23
N GLY A 203 -23.91 -23.60 -4.24
CA GLY A 203 -23.58 -25.01 -4.37
C GLY A 203 -24.08 -25.72 -5.62
N ASN A 204 -23.15 -26.10 -6.50
CA ASN A 204 -23.36 -27.31 -7.31
C ASN A 204 -23.41 -28.49 -6.34
N GLN A 205 -24.59 -29.10 -6.17
CA GLN A 205 -24.79 -30.26 -5.28
C GLN A 205 -23.75 -31.37 -5.51
N GLU A 206 -23.28 -31.50 -6.74
CA GLU A 206 -22.25 -32.46 -7.14
C GLU A 206 -20.85 -32.12 -6.59
N GLY A 207 -20.47 -30.84 -6.55
CA GLY A 207 -19.21 -30.37 -5.96
C GLY A 207 -19.20 -30.54 -4.45
N ASP A 208 -20.32 -30.24 -3.79
CA ASP A 208 -20.45 -30.44 -2.34
C ASP A 208 -20.43 -31.92 -1.95
N ASN A 209 -20.96 -32.80 -2.80
CA ASN A 209 -20.89 -34.24 -2.56
C ASN A 209 -19.45 -34.78 -2.69
N LYS A 210 -18.66 -34.28 -3.67
CA LYS A 210 -17.23 -34.59 -3.77
C LYS A 210 -16.45 -34.10 -2.54
N ASN A 211 -16.70 -32.88 -2.09
CA ASN A 211 -16.05 -32.32 -0.90
C ASN A 211 -16.40 -33.09 0.37
N ARG A 212 -17.65 -33.57 0.51
CA ARG A 212 -18.08 -34.44 1.62
C ARG A 212 -17.39 -35.81 1.60
N LYS A 213 -17.18 -36.40 0.42
CA LYS A 213 -16.41 -37.65 0.30
C LYS A 213 -14.96 -37.44 0.72
N LEU A 214 -14.35 -36.35 0.26
CA LEU A 214 -12.98 -35.98 0.65
C LEU A 214 -12.89 -35.77 2.16
N PHE A 215 -13.83 -35.02 2.76
CA PHE A 215 -13.89 -34.84 4.20
C PHE A 215 -13.89 -36.17 4.97
N ARG A 216 -14.77 -37.10 4.60
CA ARG A 216 -14.88 -38.43 5.24
C ARG A 216 -13.61 -39.27 5.13
N GLN A 217 -12.79 -39.05 4.11
CA GLN A 217 -11.53 -39.78 3.93
C GLN A 217 -10.46 -39.34 4.93
N TYR A 218 -10.49 -38.07 5.36
CA TYR A 218 -9.46 -37.49 6.22
C TYR A 218 -9.96 -37.17 7.63
N SER A 219 -11.27 -37.25 7.90
CA SER A 219 -11.84 -37.08 9.24
C SER A 219 -11.46 -38.22 10.18
N ASP A 220 -11.44 -37.94 11.48
CA ASP A 220 -11.23 -38.94 12.52
C ASP A 220 -12.54 -39.68 12.89
N GLN A 221 -12.48 -40.44 13.99
CA GLN A 221 -13.64 -41.18 14.51
C GLN A 221 -14.77 -40.28 15.02
N TYR A 222 -14.51 -38.98 15.22
CA TYR A 222 -15.45 -37.98 15.68
C TYR A 222 -15.99 -37.11 14.53
N GLU A 223 -15.66 -37.47 13.28
CA GLU A 223 -15.99 -36.66 12.10
C GLU A 223 -15.35 -35.26 12.16
N GLU A 224 -14.09 -35.17 12.61
CA GLU A 224 -13.34 -33.92 12.66
C GLU A 224 -11.99 -34.01 11.94
N VAL A 225 -11.52 -32.87 11.42
CA VAL A 225 -10.22 -32.76 10.73
C VAL A 225 -9.31 -31.81 11.50
N ASN A 226 -8.21 -32.33 12.06
CA ASN A 226 -7.18 -31.54 12.72
C ASN A 226 -6.11 -31.03 11.72
N ALA A 227 -5.17 -30.22 12.20
CA ALA A 227 -4.13 -29.61 11.37
C ALA A 227 -3.22 -30.63 10.65
N GLU A 228 -2.87 -31.76 11.29
CA GLU A 228 -2.02 -32.80 10.68
C GLU A 228 -2.73 -33.50 9.52
N ARG A 229 -4.02 -33.82 9.71
CA ARG A 229 -4.87 -34.41 8.67
C ARG A 229 -5.09 -33.43 7.51
N LEU A 230 -5.30 -32.15 7.83
CA LEU A 230 -5.40 -31.09 6.83
C LEU A 230 -4.11 -30.94 6.02
N GLN A 231 -2.94 -30.99 6.67
CA GLN A 231 -1.65 -30.91 6.01
C GLN A 231 -1.47 -32.05 4.99
N LYS A 232 -1.75 -33.29 5.43
CA LYS A 232 -1.69 -34.47 4.56
C LYS A 232 -2.61 -34.30 3.35
N LEU A 233 -3.85 -33.88 3.59
CA LEU A 233 -4.85 -33.67 2.55
C LEU A 233 -4.40 -32.61 1.54
N LEU A 234 -3.95 -31.44 2.00
CA LEU A 234 -3.53 -30.34 1.13
C LEU A 234 -2.32 -30.75 0.28
N ASN A 235 -1.33 -31.42 0.88
CA ASN A 235 -0.14 -31.84 0.16
C ASN A 235 -0.43 -32.95 -0.86
N GLU A 236 -1.31 -33.90 -0.51
CA GLU A 236 -1.68 -34.99 -1.42
C GLU A 236 -2.52 -34.54 -2.61
N ASN A 237 -3.37 -33.52 -2.44
CA ASN A 237 -4.34 -33.08 -3.45
C ASN A 237 -3.94 -31.79 -4.17
N ILE A 238 -3.04 -30.98 -3.63
CA ILE A 238 -2.61 -29.72 -4.25
C ILE A 238 -1.17 -29.81 -4.73
N VAL A 239 -0.25 -30.26 -3.88
CA VAL A 239 1.19 -30.22 -4.18
C VAL A 239 1.59 -31.33 -5.15
N ASN A 240 1.06 -32.54 -4.95
CA ASN A 240 1.33 -33.67 -5.86
C ASN A 240 0.81 -33.43 -7.29
N GLU A 241 -0.26 -32.63 -7.46
CA GLU A 241 -0.75 -32.25 -8.80
C GLU A 241 0.24 -31.34 -9.54
N LEU A 242 1.11 -30.64 -8.82
CA LEU A 242 1.96 -29.59 -9.37
C LEU A 242 3.30 -30.11 -9.92
N ASN A 243 3.70 -31.36 -9.63
CA ASN A 243 4.98 -31.97 -10.07
C ASN A 243 6.19 -31.02 -9.95
N SER A 244 6.12 -30.06 -9.04
CA SER A 244 7.07 -28.98 -8.84
C SER A 244 7.63 -29.23 -7.46
N GLY A 245 8.96 -29.23 -7.30
CA GLY A 245 9.63 -29.47 -6.01
C GLY A 245 9.41 -28.36 -4.97
N SER A 246 8.22 -27.76 -4.91
CA SER A 246 7.83 -26.81 -3.88
C SER A 246 7.67 -27.52 -2.55
N GLU A 247 8.22 -26.94 -1.49
CA GLU A 247 7.81 -27.28 -0.12
C GLU A 247 6.29 -27.12 -0.03
N GLY A 248 5.60 -28.20 0.34
CA GLY A 248 4.15 -28.18 0.50
C GLY A 248 3.73 -27.38 1.72
N PHE A 249 2.45 -27.43 2.07
CA PHE A 249 1.94 -26.80 3.28
C PHE A 249 2.65 -27.34 4.52
N SER A 250 3.16 -26.42 5.33
CA SER A 250 3.71 -26.68 6.65
C SER A 250 2.60 -26.97 7.66
N LEU A 251 2.97 -27.62 8.76
CA LEU A 251 2.04 -27.89 9.85
C LEU A 251 1.57 -26.60 10.52
N ASP A 252 2.43 -25.58 10.58
CA ASP A 252 2.11 -24.28 11.16
C ASP A 252 1.09 -23.52 10.32
N ALA A 253 1.25 -23.50 8.99
CA ALA A 253 0.24 -22.97 8.08
C ALA A 253 -1.11 -23.68 8.29
N CYS A 254 -1.11 -25.00 8.36
CA CYS A 254 -2.35 -25.77 8.57
C CYS A 254 -3.01 -25.47 9.92
N ARG A 255 -2.25 -25.27 11.00
CA ARG A 255 -2.79 -24.80 12.29
C ARG A 255 -3.43 -23.42 12.17
N GLY A 256 -2.78 -22.49 11.46
CA GLY A 256 -3.35 -21.16 11.18
C GLY A 256 -4.63 -21.23 10.35
N LEU A 257 -4.68 -22.12 9.35
CA LEU A 257 -5.88 -22.33 8.53
C LEU A 257 -7.05 -22.91 9.33
N VAL A 258 -6.77 -23.86 10.24
CA VAL A 258 -7.79 -24.40 11.15
C VAL A 258 -8.32 -23.29 12.06
N ALA A 259 -7.43 -22.56 12.72
CA ALA A 259 -7.81 -21.51 13.66
C ALA A 259 -8.64 -20.38 13.02
N LEU A 260 -8.36 -20.05 11.75
CA LEU A 260 -9.15 -19.08 10.96
C LEU A 260 -10.58 -19.53 10.63
N MET A 261 -10.84 -20.84 10.67
CA MET A 261 -12.08 -21.45 10.18
C MET A 261 -12.90 -22.13 11.28
N ASP A 262 -12.28 -22.47 12.40
CA ASP A 262 -12.88 -23.09 13.57
C ASP A 262 -13.75 -22.08 14.33
N LEU A 263 -15.01 -22.01 13.93
CA LEU A 263 -16.02 -21.18 14.58
C LEU A 263 -16.53 -21.84 15.87
N SER A 264 -16.30 -23.15 16.02
CA SER A 264 -16.68 -23.94 17.19
C SER A 264 -15.66 -23.92 18.33
N ILE A 265 -14.44 -23.42 18.10
CA ILE A 265 -13.33 -23.37 19.06
C ILE A 265 -12.98 -24.77 19.60
N THR A 266 -12.96 -25.76 18.71
CA THR A 266 -12.61 -27.16 19.04
C THR A 266 -11.12 -27.46 18.80
N GLY A 267 -10.41 -26.61 18.07
CA GLY A 267 -9.08 -26.88 17.52
C GLY A 267 -9.08 -27.79 16.30
N THR A 268 -10.25 -28.06 15.73
CA THR A 268 -10.48 -28.97 14.60
C THR A 268 -11.52 -28.39 13.65
N LEU A 269 -11.74 -29.03 12.50
CA LEU A 269 -12.75 -28.62 11.53
C LEU A 269 -13.85 -29.66 11.43
N ASN A 270 -15.09 -29.23 11.68
CA ASN A 270 -16.26 -30.02 11.34
C ASN A 270 -16.55 -30.00 9.82
N SER A 271 -17.54 -30.76 9.36
CA SER A 271 -17.84 -30.90 7.92
C SER A 271 -18.14 -29.57 7.24
N GLN A 272 -18.88 -28.67 7.89
CA GLN A 272 -19.26 -27.39 7.29
C GLN A 272 -18.06 -26.45 7.18
N GLU A 273 -17.26 -26.35 8.24
CA GLU A 273 -16.04 -25.55 8.27
C GLU A 273 -15.01 -26.04 7.25
N PHE A 274 -14.84 -27.37 7.16
CA PHE A 274 -13.97 -27.99 6.18
C PHE A 274 -14.39 -27.66 4.74
N ILE A 275 -15.67 -27.86 4.38
CA ILE A 275 -16.16 -27.57 3.02
C ILE A 275 -15.95 -26.10 2.68
N ARG A 276 -16.17 -25.21 3.66
CA ARG A 276 -15.96 -23.78 3.48
C ARG A 276 -14.48 -23.44 3.27
N LEU A 277 -13.58 -24.02 4.06
CA LEU A 277 -12.13 -23.83 3.89
C LEU A 277 -11.70 -24.34 2.51
N TRP A 278 -12.10 -25.57 2.16
CA TRP A 278 -11.71 -26.23 0.92
C TRP A 278 -12.07 -25.44 -0.33
N LYS A 279 -13.32 -24.95 -0.41
CA LYS A 279 -13.77 -24.10 -1.52
C LYS A 279 -12.90 -22.85 -1.67
N ARG A 280 -12.54 -22.22 -0.55
CA ARG A 280 -11.70 -21.01 -0.55
C ARG A 280 -10.27 -21.31 -0.96
N VAL A 281 -9.68 -22.38 -0.42
CA VAL A 281 -8.35 -22.84 -0.82
C VAL A 281 -8.27 -23.09 -2.33
N MET A 282 -9.27 -23.76 -2.91
CA MET A 282 -9.31 -24.00 -4.36
C MET A 282 -9.46 -22.73 -5.18
N THR A 283 -10.33 -21.80 -4.73
CA THR A 283 -10.49 -20.50 -5.40
C THR A 283 -9.17 -19.72 -5.40
N TYR A 284 -8.49 -19.65 -4.25
CA TYR A 284 -7.23 -18.91 -4.14
C TYR A 284 -6.07 -19.62 -4.86
N LYS A 285 -6.09 -20.95 -4.94
CA LYS A 285 -5.17 -21.73 -5.79
C LYS A 285 -5.31 -21.32 -7.25
N GLU A 286 -6.53 -21.23 -7.78
CA GLU A 286 -6.78 -20.80 -9.15
C GLU A 286 -6.31 -19.36 -9.39
N ILE A 287 -6.61 -18.44 -8.47
CA ILE A 287 -6.14 -17.05 -8.56
C ILE A 287 -4.61 -16.99 -8.59
N PHE A 288 -3.94 -17.75 -7.73
CA PHE A 288 -2.47 -17.82 -7.71
C PHE A 288 -1.90 -18.18 -9.08
N PHE A 289 -2.39 -19.27 -9.70
CA PHE A 289 -1.88 -19.70 -11.00
C PHE A 289 -2.22 -18.76 -12.14
N VAL A 290 -3.38 -18.10 -12.10
CA VAL A 290 -3.74 -17.09 -13.10
C VAL A 290 -2.84 -15.84 -12.98
N LYS A 291 -2.35 -15.54 -11.78
CA LYS A 291 -1.57 -14.33 -11.49
C LYS A 291 -0.06 -14.53 -11.43
N ASP A 292 0.43 -15.76 -11.30
CA ASP A 292 1.83 -16.13 -11.56
C ASP A 292 2.10 -16.10 -13.07
N VAL A 293 2.08 -14.89 -13.63
CA VAL A 293 2.32 -14.63 -15.06
C VAL A 293 3.75 -15.00 -15.43
N SER A 294 4.68 -14.79 -14.49
CA SER A 294 6.09 -15.16 -14.65
C SER A 294 6.34 -16.67 -14.64
N ARG A 295 5.36 -17.48 -14.19
CA ARG A 295 5.42 -18.94 -14.06
C ARG A 295 6.61 -19.41 -13.23
N THR A 296 6.90 -18.66 -12.17
CA THR A 296 8.03 -18.99 -11.28
C THR A 296 7.63 -19.97 -10.18
N GLY A 297 6.33 -20.25 -10.02
CA GLY A 297 5.79 -20.96 -8.86
C GLY A 297 5.71 -20.07 -7.62
N THR A 298 5.95 -18.77 -7.76
CA THR A 298 5.88 -17.77 -6.70
C THR A 298 5.30 -16.47 -7.23
N LEU A 299 4.72 -15.64 -6.35
CA LEU A 299 4.26 -14.31 -6.71
C LEU A 299 5.33 -13.28 -6.35
N SER A 300 5.77 -12.52 -7.37
CA SER A 300 6.41 -11.23 -7.15
C SER A 300 5.43 -10.24 -6.52
N LEU A 301 5.95 -9.11 -6.06
CA LEU A 301 5.15 -8.11 -5.36
C LEU A 301 4.04 -7.47 -6.24
N LEU A 302 4.30 -7.33 -7.54
CA LEU A 302 3.30 -6.88 -8.52
C LEU A 302 2.23 -7.95 -8.75
N GLU A 303 2.63 -9.21 -8.89
CA GLU A 303 1.69 -10.34 -9.04
C GLU A 303 0.85 -10.51 -7.78
N LEU A 304 1.43 -10.30 -6.59
CA LEU A 304 0.70 -10.28 -5.32
C LEU A 304 -0.38 -9.21 -5.31
N ARG A 305 -0.08 -7.97 -5.72
CA ARG A 305 -1.11 -6.90 -5.81
C ARG A 305 -2.29 -7.36 -6.66
N ASN A 306 -1.99 -7.86 -7.86
CA ASN A 306 -3.00 -8.31 -8.80
C ASN A 306 -3.80 -9.50 -8.26
N ALA A 307 -3.18 -10.37 -7.46
CA ALA A 307 -3.82 -11.53 -6.84
C ALA A 307 -4.70 -11.13 -5.64
N VAL A 308 -4.27 -10.17 -4.83
CA VAL A 308 -5.08 -9.59 -3.74
C VAL A 308 -6.32 -8.90 -4.30
N GLU A 309 -6.15 -8.07 -5.35
CA GLU A 309 -7.27 -7.43 -6.06
C GLU A 309 -8.24 -8.45 -6.66
N ALA A 310 -7.73 -9.50 -7.31
CA ALA A 310 -8.55 -10.58 -7.86
C ALA A 310 -9.27 -11.41 -6.77
N SER A 311 -8.76 -11.40 -5.53
CA SER A 311 -9.41 -12.03 -4.39
C SER A 311 -10.55 -11.18 -3.81
N GLY A 312 -10.80 -10.00 -4.38
CA GLY A 312 -11.89 -9.10 -4.00
C GLY A 312 -11.51 -8.09 -2.92
N VAL A 313 -10.21 -7.93 -2.60
CA VAL A 313 -9.72 -6.98 -1.59
C VAL A 313 -8.74 -6.00 -2.24
N THR A 314 -8.91 -4.71 -1.99
CA THR A 314 -7.93 -3.70 -2.34
C THR A 314 -7.10 -3.35 -1.11
N VAL A 315 -5.79 -3.45 -1.23
CA VAL A 315 -4.85 -3.04 -0.18
C VAL A 315 -3.99 -1.90 -0.67
N THR A 316 -3.53 -1.10 0.29
CA THR A 316 -2.68 0.03 0.02
C THR A 316 -1.23 -0.41 -0.16
N ASP A 317 -0.37 0.47 -0.69
CA ASP A 317 1.01 0.10 -0.98
C ASP A 317 1.79 -0.25 0.29
N ASP A 318 1.57 0.49 1.38
CA ASP A 318 2.19 0.21 2.67
C ASP A 318 1.72 -1.14 3.23
N MET A 319 0.42 -1.42 3.15
CA MET A 319 -0.11 -2.72 3.58
C MET A 319 0.45 -3.84 2.72
N LEU A 320 0.48 -3.67 1.39
CA LEU A 320 1.05 -4.66 0.47
C LEU A 320 2.52 -4.96 0.79
N ASN A 321 3.31 -3.92 1.10
CA ASN A 321 4.71 -4.09 1.51
C ASN A 321 4.82 -4.84 2.85
N LEU A 322 3.95 -4.55 3.83
CA LEU A 322 3.92 -5.30 5.09
C LEU A 322 3.52 -6.76 4.90
N LEU A 323 2.55 -7.03 4.02
CA LEU A 323 2.15 -8.38 3.65
C LEU A 323 3.31 -9.14 3.00
N ALA A 324 4.04 -8.51 2.10
CA ALA A 324 5.23 -9.12 1.49
C ALA A 324 6.36 -9.37 2.48
N LEU A 325 6.56 -8.50 3.47
CA LEU A 325 7.51 -8.73 4.54
C LEU A 325 7.11 -9.89 5.47
N ARG A 326 5.81 -10.07 5.71
CA ARG A 326 5.30 -11.11 6.62
C ARG A 326 5.21 -12.49 5.99
N TYR A 327 4.84 -12.54 4.70
CA TYR A 327 4.51 -13.77 3.96
C TYR A 327 5.50 -14.08 2.82
N GLY A 328 6.38 -13.15 2.44
CA GLY A 328 7.42 -13.39 1.46
C GLY A 328 8.63 -14.11 2.05
N GLY A 329 9.32 -14.89 1.21
CA GLY A 329 10.61 -15.48 1.56
C GLY A 329 11.74 -14.44 1.59
N ALA A 330 12.99 -14.89 1.76
CA ALA A 330 14.17 -14.01 1.76
C ALA A 330 14.33 -13.16 0.49
N SER A 331 13.78 -13.64 -0.63
CA SER A 331 13.75 -12.94 -1.92
C SER A 331 12.57 -11.96 -2.08
N GLY A 332 11.64 -11.92 -1.11
CA GLY A 332 10.39 -11.14 -1.19
C GLY A 332 9.29 -11.79 -2.04
N HIS A 333 9.56 -12.96 -2.63
CA HIS A 333 8.56 -13.74 -3.38
C HIS A 333 7.69 -14.58 -2.45
N ILE A 334 6.42 -14.76 -2.82
CA ILE A 334 5.42 -15.45 -2.00
C ILE A 334 5.05 -16.78 -2.64
N THR A 335 5.13 -17.87 -1.86
CA THR A 335 4.73 -19.22 -2.30
C THR A 335 3.21 -19.39 -2.27
N LEU A 336 2.70 -20.45 -2.91
CA LEU A 336 1.27 -20.79 -2.89
C LEU A 336 0.72 -20.93 -1.47
N GLU A 337 1.45 -21.63 -0.59
CA GLU A 337 1.11 -21.77 0.83
C GLU A 337 0.92 -20.41 1.49
N ASN A 338 1.94 -19.56 1.40
CA ASN A 338 1.93 -18.25 2.06
C ASN A 338 0.86 -17.32 1.47
N PHE A 339 0.59 -17.40 0.17
CA PHE A 339 -0.48 -16.64 -0.46
C PHE A 339 -1.86 -17.05 0.06
N ILE A 340 -2.14 -18.36 0.16
CA ILE A 340 -3.42 -18.87 0.67
C ILE A 340 -3.61 -18.47 2.13
N CYS A 341 -2.58 -18.62 2.98
CA CYS A 341 -2.60 -18.17 4.37
C CYS A 341 -2.86 -16.66 4.48
N LEU A 342 -2.17 -15.85 3.66
CA LEU A 342 -2.32 -14.40 3.62
C LEU A 342 -3.75 -13.99 3.29
N ILE A 343 -4.32 -14.50 2.19
CA ILE A 343 -5.65 -14.06 1.74
C ILE A 343 -6.75 -14.56 2.67
N LEU A 344 -6.65 -15.78 3.18
CA LEU A 344 -7.61 -16.31 4.16
C LEU A 344 -7.60 -15.47 5.44
N ARG A 345 -6.42 -15.12 5.95
CA ARG A 345 -6.29 -14.24 7.12
C ARG A 345 -6.84 -12.86 6.83
N LEU A 346 -6.44 -12.24 5.71
CA LEU A 346 -6.87 -10.90 5.34
C LEU A 346 -8.40 -10.79 5.25
N ASP A 347 -9.05 -11.73 4.56
CA ASP A 347 -10.52 -11.74 4.45
C ASP A 347 -11.21 -12.05 5.79
N CYS A 348 -10.63 -12.93 6.63
CA CYS A 348 -11.18 -13.17 7.97
C CYS A 348 -11.13 -11.90 8.82
N MET A 349 -9.97 -11.26 8.91
CA MET A 349 -9.79 -10.01 9.68
C MET A 349 -10.68 -8.88 9.15
N ALA A 350 -10.82 -8.76 7.83
CA ALA A 350 -11.73 -7.80 7.20
C ALA A 350 -13.19 -8.02 7.63
N LYS A 351 -13.65 -9.27 7.66
CA LYS A 351 -15.00 -9.64 8.07
C LYS A 351 -15.23 -9.40 9.56
N ILE A 352 -14.24 -9.69 10.40
CA ILE A 352 -14.31 -9.41 11.84
C ILE A 352 -14.43 -7.90 12.04
N PHE A 353 -13.56 -7.09 11.42
CA PHE A 353 -13.63 -5.64 11.51
C PHE A 353 -14.99 -5.12 11.06
N THR A 354 -15.50 -5.58 9.93
CA THR A 354 -16.83 -5.16 9.42
C THR A 354 -17.97 -5.52 10.39
N LYS A 355 -17.87 -6.63 11.12
CA LYS A 355 -18.88 -7.06 12.09
C LYS A 355 -18.81 -6.32 13.42
N LEU A 356 -17.61 -5.95 13.86
CA LEU A 356 -17.38 -5.33 15.16
C LEU A 356 -17.24 -3.81 15.09
N SER A 357 -17.13 -3.24 13.89
CA SER A 357 -17.04 -1.79 13.69
C SER A 357 -18.41 -1.12 13.75
N ASP A 358 -18.45 0.09 14.29
CA ASP A 358 -19.59 1.00 14.27
C ASP A 358 -19.67 1.87 13.00
N GLY A 359 -18.79 1.61 12.02
CA GLY A 359 -18.68 2.37 10.77
C GLY A 359 -17.64 3.51 10.83
N GLN A 360 -17.13 3.87 12.02
CA GLN A 360 -16.03 4.83 12.17
C GLN A 360 -14.77 4.18 12.76
N GLY A 361 -14.93 3.22 13.66
CA GLY A 361 -13.84 2.50 14.32
C GLY A 361 -14.28 1.15 14.86
N MET A 362 -13.39 0.48 15.59
CA MET A 362 -13.68 -0.77 16.30
C MET A 362 -13.18 -0.61 17.74
N HIS A 363 -14.06 -0.89 18.71
CA HIS A 363 -13.72 -0.84 20.13
C HIS A 363 -13.66 -2.25 20.69
N LEU A 364 -12.50 -2.65 21.21
CA LEU A 364 -12.27 -3.95 21.83
C LEU A 364 -11.72 -3.77 23.25
N ARG A 365 -12.16 -4.62 24.17
CA ARG A 365 -11.50 -4.80 25.48
C ARG A 365 -10.19 -5.56 25.30
N GLU A 366 -9.30 -5.45 26.28
CA GLU A 366 -8.01 -6.15 26.27
C GLU A 366 -8.18 -7.67 26.04
N SER A 367 -9.13 -8.30 26.73
CA SER A 367 -9.40 -9.74 26.56
C SER A 367 -9.86 -10.11 25.15
N GLU A 368 -10.70 -9.28 24.53
CA GLU A 368 -11.20 -9.48 23.17
C GLU A 368 -10.08 -9.29 22.15
N TRP A 369 -9.22 -8.29 22.36
CA TRP A 369 -8.02 -8.08 21.56
C TRP A 369 -7.04 -9.25 21.66
N MET A 370 -6.78 -9.75 22.88
CA MET A 370 -5.90 -10.90 23.09
C MET A 370 -6.46 -12.17 22.43
N TYR A 371 -7.78 -12.40 22.53
CA TYR A 371 -8.44 -13.51 21.84
C TYR A 371 -8.27 -13.41 20.32
N LEU A 372 -8.55 -12.23 19.76
CA LEU A 372 -8.45 -11.98 18.32
C LEU A 372 -7.01 -12.14 17.81
N SER A 373 -6.03 -11.61 18.53
CA SER A 373 -4.64 -11.59 18.10
C SER A 373 -3.94 -12.94 18.23
N MET A 374 -4.33 -13.76 19.22
CA MET A 374 -3.64 -15.01 19.54
C MET A 374 -4.25 -16.24 18.87
N TYR A 375 -5.57 -16.26 18.66
CA TYR A 375 -6.26 -17.44 18.11
C TYR A 375 -6.81 -17.21 16.69
N SER A 376 -7.17 -15.97 16.33
CA SER A 376 -7.80 -15.67 15.04
C SER A 376 -6.81 -15.44 13.91
#